data_AF-A0A969FG27-F1
#
_entry.id   AF-A0A969FG27-F1
#
_cell.length_a   1.000
_cell.length_b   1.000
_cell.length_c   1.000
_cell.angle_alpha   90.00
_cell.angle_beta   90.00
_cell.angle_gamma   90.00
#
_symmetry.space_group_name_H-M   'P 1'
#
loop_
_entity.id
_entity.type
_entity.pdbx_description
1 polymer ?
#
loop_
_entity_poly.entity_id
_entity_poly.type
_entity_poly.pdbx_seq_one_letter_code
_entity_poly.pdbx_strand_id
1 'polypeptide(L)'
;MLSSLGIDPSRIRHVQPCTRRTRWQSIVNWLTRYQPPAEGPNLEQVRGYLEAFYHLCEIEEWQRALSLMLHKLDTPAQAQLHYQLKLWGYLPEQMKLYEALVDHVEPQWQGRLLQFVGAVYQSQGNYDQAQTYCDRSLKIFQTAGDPVDRGMVLSHLGEICYALGDYAAAIDYQERWLAIASAKATPWSDWAT
;
A
#
# COMPACT_ATOMS: atom_id res chain seq x y z
N MET A 1 3.09 -19.23 -0.33
CA MET A 1 3.22 -18.01 -1.16
C MET A 1 2.51 -18.12 -2.52
N LEU A 2 2.82 -19.10 -3.38
CA LEU A 2 2.10 -19.24 -4.66
C LEU A 2 0.60 -19.49 -4.49
N SER A 3 0.23 -20.33 -3.52
CA SER A 3 -1.15 -20.62 -3.16
C SER A 3 -1.91 -19.36 -2.69
N SER A 4 -1.28 -18.50 -1.90
CA SER A 4 -1.89 -17.24 -1.43
C SER A 4 -2.10 -16.23 -2.56
N LEU A 5 -1.37 -16.33 -3.67
CA LEU A 5 -1.58 -15.53 -4.88
C LEU A 5 -2.52 -16.22 -5.89
N GLY A 6 -3.06 -17.40 -5.56
CA GLY A 6 -3.89 -18.20 -6.46
C GLY A 6 -3.15 -18.61 -7.73
N ILE A 7 -1.84 -18.85 -7.64
CA ILE A 7 -0.99 -19.26 -8.76
C ILE A 7 -0.81 -20.78 -8.69
N ASP A 8 -1.30 -21.47 -9.72
CA ASP A 8 -1.09 -22.91 -9.91
C ASP A 8 -0.01 -23.14 -10.99
N PRO A 9 1.19 -23.61 -10.62
CA PRO A 9 2.28 -23.83 -11.55
C PRO A 9 1.97 -24.81 -12.68
N SER A 10 1.04 -25.75 -12.47
CA SER A 10 0.68 -26.75 -13.48
C SER A 10 -0.05 -26.11 -14.67
N ARG A 11 -0.88 -25.10 -14.41
CA ARG A 11 -1.68 -24.38 -15.41
C ARG A 11 -0.84 -23.46 -16.29
N ILE A 12 0.31 -23.01 -15.80
CA ILE A 12 1.19 -22.08 -16.53
C ILE A 12 1.63 -22.65 -17.89
N ARG A 13 1.82 -23.97 -17.98
CA ARG A 13 2.27 -24.62 -19.23
C ARG A 13 1.33 -24.39 -20.41
N HIS A 14 0.06 -24.12 -20.14
CA HIS A 14 -0.98 -23.92 -21.14
C HIS A 14 -1.27 -22.44 -21.44
N VAL A 15 -0.60 -21.49 -20.77
CA VAL A 15 -0.82 -20.05 -20.98
C VAL A 15 -0.29 -19.62 -22.35
N GLN A 16 -1.12 -18.88 -23.08
CA GLN A 16 -0.76 -18.18 -24.31
C GLN A 16 -0.96 -16.67 -24.11
N PRO A 17 -0.20 -15.80 -24.79
CA PRO A 17 0.93 -16.10 -25.67
C PRO A 17 2.18 -16.59 -24.91
N CYS A 18 3.18 -17.12 -25.63
CA CYS A 18 4.42 -17.64 -25.03
C CYS A 18 5.16 -16.59 -24.18
N THR A 19 5.10 -15.31 -24.56
CA THR A 19 5.66 -14.20 -23.78
C THR A 19 5.04 -14.12 -22.38
N ARG A 20 3.71 -14.14 -22.29
CA ARG A 20 2.98 -14.19 -21.00
C ARG A 20 3.36 -15.43 -20.19
N ARG A 21 3.54 -16.57 -20.85
CA ARG A 21 4.00 -17.82 -20.20
C ARG A 21 5.39 -17.68 -19.57
N THR A 22 6.34 -17.08 -20.28
CA THR A 22 7.69 -16.89 -19.74
C THR A 22 7.69 -15.99 -18.52
N ARG A 23 6.86 -14.92 -18.50
CA ARG A 23 6.66 -14.07 -17.32
C ARG A 23 6.10 -14.85 -16.14
N TRP A 24 5.08 -15.68 -16.35
CA TRP A 24 4.57 -16.58 -15.31
C TRP A 24 5.62 -17.54 -14.77
N GLN A 25 6.48 -18.09 -15.64
CA GLN A 25 7.59 -18.95 -15.22
C GLN A 25 8.61 -18.18 -14.39
N SER A 26 8.96 -16.96 -14.79
CA SER A 26 9.86 -16.08 -14.02
C SER A 26 9.29 -15.77 -12.63
N ILE A 27 8.01 -15.42 -12.52
CA ILE A 27 7.33 -15.17 -11.23
C ILE A 27 7.46 -16.39 -10.32
N VAL A 28 7.14 -17.58 -10.83
CA VAL A 28 7.24 -18.82 -10.03
C VAL A 28 8.69 -19.08 -9.61
N ASN A 29 9.66 -18.89 -10.51
CA ASN A 29 11.06 -19.10 -10.20
C ASN A 29 11.54 -18.12 -9.12
N TRP A 30 11.23 -16.83 -9.22
CA TRP A 30 11.60 -15.83 -8.22
C TRP A 30 10.97 -16.11 -6.84
N LEU A 31 9.72 -16.57 -6.80
CA LEU A 31 9.02 -16.82 -5.53
C LEU A 31 9.35 -18.18 -4.88
N THR A 32 10.02 -19.10 -5.59
CA THR A 32 10.26 -20.47 -5.07
C THR A 32 11.70 -20.94 -5.12
N ARG A 33 12.49 -20.46 -6.08
CA ARG A 33 13.87 -20.93 -6.32
C ARG A 33 14.92 -19.92 -5.89
N TYR A 34 14.58 -18.65 -5.85
CA TYR A 34 15.50 -17.62 -5.39
C TYR A 34 15.75 -17.80 -3.90
N GLN A 35 17.03 -17.90 -3.53
CA GLN A 35 17.49 -17.96 -2.15
C GLN A 35 18.34 -16.72 -1.89
N PRO A 36 17.87 -15.80 -1.04
CA PRO A 36 18.64 -14.60 -0.75
C PRO A 36 19.91 -14.94 0.06
N PRO A 37 21.01 -14.21 -0.15
CA PRO A 37 22.25 -14.41 0.60
C PRO A 37 22.04 -14.09 2.10
N ALA A 38 22.53 -14.95 3.00
CA ALA A 38 22.30 -14.81 4.45
C ALA A 38 22.83 -13.50 5.05
N GLU A 39 23.96 -12.99 4.53
CA GLU A 39 24.59 -11.75 4.99
C GLU A 39 24.42 -10.58 3.99
N GLY A 40 23.45 -10.69 3.07
CA GLY A 40 23.16 -9.65 2.09
C GLY A 40 22.34 -8.49 2.65
N PRO A 41 22.31 -7.34 1.94
CA PRO A 41 21.47 -6.21 2.33
C PRO A 41 19.99 -6.61 2.33
N ASN A 42 19.19 -5.93 3.15
CA ASN A 42 17.76 -6.21 3.31
C ASN A 42 16.99 -6.21 1.96
N LEU A 43 17.42 -5.40 0.99
CA LEU A 43 16.83 -5.37 -0.34
C LEU A 43 16.99 -6.72 -1.09
N GLU A 44 18.13 -7.39 -0.94
CA GLU A 44 18.36 -8.70 -1.55
C GLU A 44 17.49 -9.78 -0.91
N GLN A 45 17.14 -9.63 0.38
CA GLN A 45 16.20 -10.52 1.07
C GLN A 45 14.81 -10.50 0.45
N VAL A 46 14.37 -9.35 -0.06
CA VAL A 46 13.04 -9.18 -0.66
C VAL A 46 13.04 -9.14 -2.18
N ARG A 47 14.21 -9.29 -2.82
CA ARG A 47 14.37 -9.14 -4.27
C ARG A 47 13.45 -10.05 -5.08
N GLY A 48 13.31 -11.31 -4.68
CA GLY A 48 12.39 -12.25 -5.34
C GLY A 48 10.93 -11.75 -5.35
N TYR A 49 10.49 -11.06 -4.30
CA TYR A 49 9.14 -10.48 -4.26
C TYR A 49 9.03 -9.24 -5.18
N LEU A 50 10.06 -8.39 -5.22
CA LEU A 50 10.07 -7.20 -6.08
C LEU A 50 10.06 -7.58 -7.56
N GLU A 51 10.92 -8.52 -7.97
CA GLU A 51 10.98 -8.99 -9.36
C GLU A 51 9.68 -9.69 -9.78
N ALA A 52 9.12 -10.51 -8.88
CA ALA A 52 7.80 -11.13 -9.11
C ALA A 52 6.68 -10.08 -9.24
N PHE A 53 6.74 -9.00 -8.45
CA PHE A 53 5.79 -7.90 -8.51
C PHE A 53 5.82 -7.21 -9.87
N TYR A 54 7.00 -6.82 -10.37
CA TYR A 54 7.09 -6.15 -11.67
C TYR A 54 6.66 -7.06 -12.82
N HIS A 55 6.99 -8.36 -12.75
CA HIS A 55 6.48 -9.31 -13.74
C HIS A 55 4.95 -9.45 -13.69
N LEU A 56 4.31 -9.35 -12.52
CA LEU A 56 2.85 -9.34 -12.41
C LEU A 56 2.24 -8.08 -13.02
N CYS A 57 2.87 -6.91 -12.84
CA CYS A 57 2.48 -5.67 -13.50
C CYS A 57 2.60 -5.77 -15.03
N GLU A 58 3.69 -6.34 -15.55
CA GLU A 58 3.90 -6.52 -17.01
C GLU A 58 2.82 -7.39 -17.68
N ILE A 59 2.23 -8.35 -16.93
CA ILE A 59 1.15 -9.21 -17.44
C ILE A 59 -0.24 -8.72 -17.02
N GLU A 60 -0.33 -7.50 -16.48
CA GLU A 60 -1.55 -6.82 -16.05
C GLU A 60 -2.34 -7.57 -14.96
N GLU A 61 -1.65 -8.35 -14.14
CA GLU A 61 -2.23 -9.09 -13.01
C GLU A 61 -2.25 -8.22 -11.75
N TRP A 62 -2.93 -7.06 -11.83
CA TRP A 62 -2.90 -5.99 -10.83
C TRP A 62 -3.31 -6.44 -9.43
N GLN A 63 -4.35 -7.28 -9.33
CA GLN A 63 -4.81 -7.81 -8.04
C GLN A 63 -3.76 -8.70 -7.37
N ARG A 64 -3.01 -9.47 -8.17
CA ARG A 64 -1.90 -10.29 -7.67
C ARG A 64 -0.69 -9.45 -7.31
N ALA A 65 -0.38 -8.42 -8.08
CA ALA A 65 0.67 -7.45 -7.75
C ALA A 65 0.35 -6.73 -6.42
N LEU A 66 -0.89 -6.27 -6.24
CA LEU A 66 -1.35 -5.65 -5.02
C LEU A 66 -1.27 -6.60 -3.82
N SER A 67 -1.77 -7.82 -3.94
CA SER A 67 -1.66 -8.81 -2.86
C SER A 67 -0.22 -9.18 -2.52
N LEU A 68 0.68 -9.18 -3.50
CA LEU A 68 2.11 -9.38 -3.30
C LEU A 68 2.75 -8.21 -2.54
N MET A 69 2.40 -6.97 -2.89
CA MET A 69 2.85 -5.76 -2.17
C MET A 69 2.38 -5.76 -0.70
N LEU A 70 1.17 -6.26 -0.45
CA LEU A 70 0.56 -6.37 0.89
C LEU A 70 0.95 -7.67 1.61
N HIS A 71 1.80 -8.50 1.02
CA HIS A 71 2.22 -9.76 1.63
C HIS A 71 3.06 -9.49 2.88
N LYS A 72 2.72 -10.16 3.97
CA LYS A 72 3.50 -10.11 5.21
C LYS A 72 4.77 -10.92 5.06
N LEU A 73 5.90 -10.28 5.30
CA LEU A 73 7.20 -10.95 5.27
C LEU A 73 7.47 -11.68 6.58
N ASP A 74 8.27 -12.73 6.51
CA ASP A 74 8.78 -13.44 7.68
C ASP A 74 9.98 -12.70 8.28
N THR A 75 9.71 -11.49 8.75
CA THR A 75 10.64 -10.64 9.49
C THR A 75 10.16 -10.49 10.93
N PRO A 76 11.02 -10.08 11.89
CA PRO A 76 10.58 -9.83 13.27
C PRO A 76 9.42 -8.85 13.38
N ALA A 77 9.32 -7.88 12.45
CA ALA A 77 8.24 -6.91 12.41
C ALA A 77 6.93 -7.47 11.81
N GLN A 78 6.97 -8.61 11.11
CA GLN A 78 5.85 -9.22 10.38
C GLN A 78 5.06 -8.20 9.53
N ALA A 79 5.78 -7.20 9.02
CA ALA A 79 5.21 -6.12 8.25
C ALA A 79 4.92 -6.55 6.81
N GLN A 80 4.00 -5.84 6.17
CA GLN A 80 3.76 -5.98 4.73
C GLN A 80 5.01 -5.54 3.96
N LEU A 81 5.27 -6.13 2.79
CA LEU A 81 6.46 -5.85 1.98
C LEU A 81 6.70 -4.34 1.80
N HIS A 82 5.70 -3.59 1.35
CA HIS A 82 5.87 -2.14 1.15
C HIS A 82 6.20 -1.40 2.45
N TYR A 83 5.64 -1.81 3.59
CA TYR A 83 5.89 -1.18 4.88
C TYR A 83 7.27 -1.55 5.42
N GLN A 84 7.71 -2.78 5.19
CA GLN A 84 9.04 -3.24 5.53
C GLN A 84 10.12 -2.43 4.78
N LEU A 85 9.89 -2.10 3.50
CA LEU A 85 10.77 -1.22 2.73
C LEU A 85 10.89 0.16 3.39
N LYS A 86 9.78 0.75 3.84
CA LYS A 86 9.79 2.00 4.62
C LYS A 86 10.62 1.87 5.90
N LEU A 87 10.42 0.81 6.66
CA LEU A 87 11.17 0.57 7.91
C LEU A 87 12.68 0.45 7.67
N TRP A 88 13.09 -0.10 6.53
CA TRP A 88 14.50 -0.20 6.15
C TRP A 88 15.05 1.05 5.45
N GLY A 89 14.22 2.08 5.22
CA GLY A 89 14.62 3.33 4.56
C GLY A 89 14.62 3.28 3.03
N TYR A 90 14.11 2.22 2.41
CA TYR A 90 13.98 2.07 0.95
C TYR A 90 12.71 2.75 0.43
N LEU A 91 12.58 4.06 0.68
CA LEU A 91 11.46 4.88 0.23
C LEU A 91 11.34 4.94 -1.31
N PRO A 92 12.42 5.04 -2.10
CA PRO A 92 12.30 5.05 -3.57
C PRO A 92 11.72 3.76 -4.13
N GLU A 93 12.12 2.61 -3.61
CA GLU A 93 11.61 1.30 -4.00
C GLU A 93 10.14 1.17 -3.64
N GLN A 94 9.77 1.61 -2.43
CA GLN A 94 8.37 1.66 -2.00
C GLN A 94 7.52 2.53 -2.93
N MET A 95 8.00 3.73 -3.29
CA MET A 95 7.29 4.66 -4.17
C MET A 95 7.03 4.05 -5.56
N LYS A 96 8.02 3.36 -6.13
CA LYS A 96 7.86 2.65 -7.41
C LYS A 96 6.73 1.62 -7.39
N LEU A 97 6.53 0.91 -6.26
CA LEU A 97 5.43 -0.03 -6.11
C LEU A 97 4.07 0.68 -6.16
N TYR A 98 3.96 1.83 -5.50
CA TYR A 98 2.72 2.60 -5.48
C TYR A 98 2.41 3.22 -6.84
N GLU A 99 3.40 3.83 -7.48
CA GLU A 99 3.28 4.41 -8.82
C GLU A 99 2.86 3.35 -9.86
N ALA A 100 3.39 2.13 -9.76
CA ALA A 100 3.04 1.04 -10.66
C ALA A 100 1.58 0.55 -10.50
N LEU A 101 0.92 0.84 -9.37
CA LEU A 101 -0.43 0.35 -9.09
C LEU A 101 -1.50 1.43 -9.14
N VAL A 102 -1.15 2.70 -8.88
CA VAL A 102 -2.12 3.77 -8.56
C VAL A 102 -3.19 3.96 -9.62
N ASP A 103 -2.88 3.75 -10.90
CA ASP A 103 -3.81 3.94 -12.02
C ASP A 103 -4.53 2.66 -12.46
N HIS A 104 -4.21 1.51 -11.83
CA HIS A 104 -4.67 0.18 -12.28
C HIS A 104 -5.50 -0.57 -11.24
N VAL A 105 -5.65 -0.02 -10.03
CA VAL A 105 -6.42 -0.63 -8.94
C VAL A 105 -7.79 0.01 -8.77
N GLU A 106 -8.68 -0.67 -8.05
CA GLU A 106 -10.00 -0.15 -7.69
C GLU A 106 -9.90 1.17 -6.90
N PRO A 107 -10.92 2.06 -6.98
CA PRO A 107 -10.88 3.37 -6.33
C PRO A 107 -10.51 3.31 -4.84
N GLN A 108 -11.04 2.33 -4.09
CA GLN A 108 -10.70 2.19 -2.67
C GLN A 108 -9.19 1.98 -2.45
N TRP A 109 -8.57 1.13 -3.27
CA TRP A 109 -7.13 0.89 -3.20
C TRP A 109 -6.33 2.06 -3.75
N GLN A 110 -6.81 2.72 -4.80
CA GLN A 110 -6.19 3.93 -5.33
C GLN A 110 -6.13 5.03 -4.25
N GLY A 111 -7.21 5.21 -3.50
CA GLY A 111 -7.25 6.13 -2.34
C GLY A 111 -6.18 5.79 -1.31
N ARG A 112 -6.03 4.51 -0.94
CA ARG A 112 -5.01 4.07 0.03
C ARG A 112 -3.59 4.28 -0.48
N LEU A 113 -3.34 3.96 -1.75
CA LEU A 113 -2.03 4.18 -2.39
C LEU A 113 -1.66 5.67 -2.37
N LEU A 114 -2.59 6.56 -2.73
CA LEU A 114 -2.37 8.01 -2.68
C LEU A 114 -2.12 8.50 -1.25
N GLN A 115 -2.83 7.96 -0.25
CA GLN A 115 -2.57 8.26 1.16
C GLN A 115 -1.15 7.79 1.56
N PHE A 116 -0.71 6.61 1.14
CA PHE A 116 0.64 6.13 1.43
C PHE A 116 1.72 6.99 0.77
N VAL A 117 1.51 7.43 -0.49
CA VAL A 117 2.38 8.39 -1.16
C VAL A 117 2.45 9.71 -0.38
N GLY A 118 1.30 10.23 0.05
CA GLY A 118 1.24 11.43 0.90
C GLY A 118 2.05 11.27 2.20
N ALA A 119 1.91 10.14 2.87
CA ALA A 119 2.67 9.83 4.08
C ALA A 119 4.19 9.70 3.83
N VAL A 120 4.62 9.23 2.66
CA VAL A 120 6.04 9.22 2.28
C VAL A 120 6.56 10.65 2.13
N TYR A 121 5.85 11.52 1.40
CA TYR A 121 6.25 12.94 1.27
C TYR A 121 6.24 13.67 2.62
N GLN A 122 5.26 13.39 3.48
CA GLN A 122 5.20 13.92 4.85
C GLN A 122 6.46 13.53 5.63
N SER A 123 6.88 12.26 5.54
CA SER A 123 8.10 11.78 6.22
C SER A 123 9.40 12.39 5.68
N GLN A 124 9.38 12.93 4.46
CA GLN A 124 10.51 13.66 3.85
C GLN A 124 10.47 15.17 4.15
N GLY A 125 9.45 15.66 4.85
CA GLY A 125 9.24 17.09 5.10
C GLY A 125 8.65 17.86 3.90
N ASN A 126 8.26 17.16 2.83
CA ASN A 126 7.67 17.75 1.63
C ASN A 126 6.14 17.92 1.82
N TYR A 127 5.75 18.83 2.71
CA TYR A 127 4.37 19.01 3.16
C TYR A 127 3.39 19.41 2.04
N ASP A 128 3.80 20.24 1.08
CA ASP A 128 2.93 20.63 -0.05
C ASP A 128 2.55 19.45 -0.94
N GLN A 129 3.52 18.57 -1.23
CA GLN A 129 3.27 17.34 -1.98
C GLN A 129 2.42 16.38 -1.15
N ALA A 130 2.74 16.22 0.12
CA ALA A 130 1.96 15.38 1.03
C ALA A 130 0.48 15.79 1.04
N GLN A 131 0.20 17.09 1.17
CA GLN A 131 -1.14 17.64 1.14
C GLN A 131 -1.84 17.34 -0.19
N THR A 132 -1.17 17.57 -1.31
CA THR A 132 -1.72 17.31 -2.66
C THR A 132 -2.18 15.85 -2.82
N TYR A 133 -1.37 14.89 -2.37
CA TYR A 133 -1.71 13.47 -2.46
C TYR A 133 -2.80 13.06 -1.46
N CYS A 134 -2.77 13.60 -0.24
CA CYS A 134 -3.83 13.39 0.75
C CYS A 134 -5.18 13.96 0.28
N ASP A 135 -5.23 15.13 -0.35
CA ASP A 135 -6.45 15.72 -0.90
C ASP A 135 -7.04 14.87 -2.04
N ARG A 136 -6.17 14.34 -2.92
CA ARG A 136 -6.59 13.39 -3.96
C ARG A 136 -7.16 12.10 -3.35
N SER A 137 -6.51 11.56 -2.33
CA SER A 137 -7.00 10.38 -1.59
C SER A 137 -8.35 10.66 -0.92
N LEU A 138 -8.51 11.84 -0.28
CA LEU A 138 -9.74 12.25 0.38
C LEU A 138 -10.90 12.33 -0.61
N LYS A 139 -10.69 12.91 -1.79
CA LYS A 139 -11.71 12.99 -2.85
C LYS A 139 -12.20 11.61 -3.30
N ILE A 140 -11.29 10.63 -3.35
CA ILE A 140 -11.67 9.25 -3.66
C ILE A 140 -12.49 8.67 -2.51
N PHE A 141 -12.04 8.76 -1.26
CA PHE A 141 -12.78 8.20 -0.12
C PHE A 141 -14.10 8.92 0.21
N GLN A 142 -14.34 10.12 -0.34
CA GLN A 142 -15.66 10.74 -0.33
C GLN A 142 -16.68 10.00 -1.21
N THR A 143 -16.22 9.30 -2.25
CA THR A 143 -17.09 8.61 -3.22
C THR A 143 -16.97 7.08 -3.16
N ALA A 144 -15.82 6.57 -2.75
CA ALA A 144 -15.49 5.15 -2.70
C ALA A 144 -14.47 4.87 -1.56
N GLY A 145 -14.96 4.57 -0.36
CA GLY A 145 -14.15 4.21 0.82
C GLY A 145 -15.00 4.00 2.08
N ASP A 146 -14.44 3.33 3.09
CA ASP A 146 -15.06 3.31 4.42
C ASP A 146 -14.80 4.66 5.13
N PRO A 147 -15.74 5.17 5.94
CA PRO A 147 -15.48 6.25 6.89
C PRO A 147 -14.11 6.20 7.61
N VAL A 148 -13.59 5.01 7.94
CA VAL A 148 -12.26 4.84 8.57
C VAL A 148 -11.13 5.29 7.65
N ASP A 149 -11.14 4.88 6.38
CA ASP A 149 -10.13 5.29 5.40
C ASP A 149 -10.15 6.83 5.24
N ARG A 150 -11.35 7.41 5.20
CA ARG A 150 -11.54 8.88 5.18
C ARG A 150 -10.97 9.54 6.44
N GLY A 151 -11.23 8.98 7.61
CA GLY A 151 -10.71 9.47 8.89
C GLY A 151 -9.19 9.47 8.95
N MET A 152 -8.54 8.42 8.45
CA MET A 152 -7.09 8.34 8.37
C MET A 152 -6.50 9.45 7.50
N VAL A 153 -7.09 9.73 6.34
CA VAL A 153 -6.63 10.82 5.47
C VAL A 153 -6.79 12.19 6.14
N LEU A 154 -7.91 12.43 6.82
CA LEU A 154 -8.15 13.67 7.57
C LEU A 154 -7.12 13.86 8.69
N SER A 155 -6.77 12.78 9.40
CA SER A 155 -5.72 12.79 10.42
C SER A 155 -4.36 13.22 9.82
N HIS A 156 -3.96 12.64 8.67
CA HIS A 156 -2.74 13.06 7.97
C HIS A 156 -2.77 14.51 7.51
N LEU A 157 -3.89 15.00 6.97
CA LEU A 157 -4.05 16.41 6.59
C LEU A 157 -3.91 17.34 7.80
N GLY A 158 -4.47 16.97 8.94
CA GLY A 158 -4.32 17.70 10.20
C GLY A 158 -2.86 17.81 10.64
N GLU A 159 -2.11 16.70 10.60
CA GLU A 159 -0.68 16.68 10.90
C GLU A 159 0.15 17.55 9.92
N ILE A 160 -0.20 17.53 8.63
CA ILE A 160 0.45 18.34 7.61
C ILE A 160 0.20 19.84 7.87
N CYS A 161 -1.05 20.23 8.11
CA CYS A 161 -1.40 21.63 8.45
C CYS A 161 -0.71 22.09 9.73
N TYR A 162 -0.62 21.22 10.74
CA TYR A 162 0.11 21.51 11.97
C TYR A 162 1.60 21.78 11.68
N ALA A 163 2.24 20.94 10.86
CA ALA A 163 3.64 21.11 10.50
C ALA A 163 3.90 22.40 9.67
N LEU A 164 2.92 22.82 8.87
CA LEU A 164 2.95 24.08 8.11
C LEU A 164 2.61 25.32 8.97
N GLY A 165 2.20 25.14 10.23
CA GLY A 165 1.83 26.23 11.15
C GLY A 165 0.40 26.73 11.00
N ASP A 166 -0.43 26.10 10.16
CA ASP A 166 -1.86 26.39 10.07
C ASP A 166 -2.65 25.56 11.11
N TYR A 167 -2.57 26.02 12.35
CA TYR A 167 -3.23 25.35 13.47
C TYR A 167 -4.75 25.36 13.36
N ALA A 168 -5.34 26.38 12.71
CA ALA A 168 -6.79 26.46 12.54
C ALA A 168 -7.29 25.36 11.61
N ALA A 169 -6.62 25.16 10.46
CA ALA A 169 -6.92 24.06 9.57
C ALA A 169 -6.65 22.69 10.22
N ALA A 170 -5.56 22.57 10.98
CA ALA A 170 -5.24 21.33 11.69
C ALA A 170 -6.36 20.91 12.67
N ILE A 171 -6.91 21.86 13.43
CA ILE A 171 -8.02 21.62 14.35
C ILE A 171 -9.28 21.20 13.58
N ASP A 172 -9.64 21.90 12.51
CA ASP A 172 -10.81 21.54 11.69
C ASP A 172 -10.71 20.11 11.12
N TYR A 173 -9.54 19.72 10.60
CA TYR A 173 -9.32 18.35 10.13
C TYR A 173 -9.44 17.31 11.24
N GLN A 174 -8.87 17.62 12.42
CA GLN A 174 -8.93 16.75 13.59
C GLN A 174 -10.37 16.58 14.12
N GLU A 175 -11.16 17.65 14.14
CA GLU A 175 -12.57 17.62 14.54
C GLU A 175 -13.42 16.78 13.57
N ARG A 176 -13.17 16.89 12.26
CA ARG A 176 -13.85 16.06 11.25
C ARG A 176 -13.49 14.59 11.39
N TRP A 177 -12.23 14.27 11.68
CA TRP A 177 -11.83 12.90 11.97
C TRP A 177 -12.52 12.37 13.24
N LEU A 178 -12.52 13.17 14.32
CA LEU A 178 -13.16 12.80 15.57
C LEU A 178 -14.65 12.52 15.39
N ALA A 179 -15.37 13.35 14.64
CA ALA A 179 -16.80 13.16 14.35
C ALA A 179 -17.07 11.82 13.64
N ILE A 180 -16.18 11.39 12.75
CA ILE A 180 -16.28 10.09 12.08
C ILE A 180 -16.01 8.94 13.06
N ALA A 181 -14.98 9.08 13.90
CA ALA A 181 -14.63 8.07 14.90
C ALA A 181 -15.73 7.90 15.95
N SER A 182 -16.31 9.01 16.43
CA SER A 182 -17.39 9.01 17.41
C SER A 182 -18.71 8.48 16.85
N ALA A 183 -19.01 8.72 15.57
CA ALA A 183 -20.19 8.15 14.92
C ALA A 183 -20.13 6.62 14.78
N LYS A 184 -18.91 6.03 14.81
CA LYS A 184 -18.70 4.58 14.76
C LYS A 184 -18.68 3.93 16.14
N ALA A 185 -18.37 4.69 17.20
CA ALA A 185 -18.51 4.24 18.58
C ALA A 185 -20.01 4.18 18.91
N THR A 186 -20.56 2.98 19.03
CA THR A 186 -21.93 2.78 19.55
C THR A 186 -22.13 3.61 20.81
N PRO A 187 -23.28 4.29 20.97
CA PRO A 187 -23.56 5.02 22.19
C PRO A 187 -23.39 4.09 23.39
N TRP A 188 -22.64 4.55 24.39
CA TRP A 188 -22.49 3.89 25.68
C TRP A 188 -23.83 3.80 26.46
N SER A 189 -24.98 4.01 25.80
CA SER A 189 -26.33 4.03 26.41
C SER A 189 -27.05 2.69 26.39
N ASP A 190 -26.58 1.69 25.65
CA ASP A 190 -27.37 0.46 25.38
C ASP A 190 -27.14 -0.68 26.39
N TRP A 191 -26.26 -0.50 27.38
CA TRP A 191 -26.00 -1.47 28.46
C TRP A 191 -26.63 -1.08 29.82
N ALA A 192 -27.40 0.02 29.87
CA ALA A 192 -27.99 0.58 31.09
C ALA A 192 -29.52 0.44 31.17
N THR A 193 -30.06 -0.69 30.71
CA THR A 193 -31.44 -1.16 30.99
C THR A 193 -31.42 -2.63 31.35
#